data_AF-A0A0X2NPW9-F1
#
_entry.id   AF-A0A0X2NPW9-F1
#
_cell.length_a   1.000
_cell.length_b   1.000
_cell.length_c   1.000
_cell.angle_alpha   90.00
_cell.angle_beta   90.00
_cell.angle_gamma   90.00
#
_symmetry.space_group_name_H-M   'P 1'
#
loop_
_entity.id
_entity.type
_entity.pdbx_description
1 polymer ?
#
loop_
_entity_poly.entity_id
_entity_poly.type
_entity_poly.pdbx_seq_one_letter_code
_entity_poly.pdbx_strand_id
1 'polypeptide(L)'
;MPHSSFPPHKRRPWLTAAAAVVLVVVLALALVMGIGGRGGSDGAASTCADVEFLGAAGSGQREVDAETDLIGDDGVGSIVADTYRNFRDDLAEDATVNLRAVEYPARAVPQGADRQAWSEFLASVSEGADAAKRLITDTIGECGEDATIVVAGYSQGAMAMHRALEALGPTGQIVAGVLIGDGDKMADDNVRGLPEYGTVSSEGIAQVAKGVGIRSGGDGCAAAGGVGVGHYRCLC
;
A
#
# COMPACT_ATOMS: atom_id res chain seq x y z
N MET A 1 32.59 71.73 -45.82
CA MET A 1 32.14 70.91 -46.98
C MET A 1 33.30 70.89 -47.98
N PRO A 2 33.66 69.76 -48.65
CA PRO A 2 32.78 68.63 -48.95
C PRO A 2 33.45 67.21 -48.95
N HIS A 3 32.58 66.24 -49.27
CA HIS A 3 32.79 64.92 -49.89
C HIS A 3 33.46 63.75 -49.13
N SER A 4 32.58 62.81 -48.80
CA SER A 4 32.75 61.43 -48.38
C SER A 4 33.82 60.63 -49.14
N SER A 5 34.55 59.81 -48.41
CA SER A 5 35.34 58.69 -48.95
C SER A 5 35.10 57.46 -48.05
N PHE A 6 34.40 56.46 -48.57
CA PHE A 6 34.30 55.13 -47.96
C PHE A 6 35.47 54.26 -48.47
N PRO A 7 36.30 53.68 -47.59
CA PRO A 7 37.18 52.59 -47.97
C PRO A 7 36.47 51.22 -47.84
N PRO A 8 36.82 50.24 -48.69
CA PRO A 8 36.16 48.93 -48.75
C PRO A 8 36.55 48.03 -47.58
N HIS A 9 35.55 47.41 -46.93
CA HIS A 9 35.79 46.38 -45.92
C HIS A 9 36.22 45.06 -46.55
N LYS A 10 37.47 44.69 -46.28
CA LYS A 10 38.08 43.36 -46.44
C LYS A 10 37.17 42.28 -45.84
N ARG A 11 36.61 41.40 -46.67
CA ARG A 11 35.88 40.21 -46.21
C ARG A 11 36.88 39.27 -45.54
N ARG A 12 36.77 39.16 -44.21
CA ARG A 12 37.61 38.26 -43.39
C ARG A 12 37.17 36.80 -43.62
N PRO A 13 38.10 35.86 -43.86
CA PRO A 13 37.81 34.46 -44.21
C PRO A 13 37.47 33.53 -43.02
N TRP A 14 37.35 34.08 -41.82
CA TRP A 14 37.02 33.36 -40.58
C TRP A 14 35.61 32.74 -40.50
N LEU A 15 34.69 33.08 -41.43
CA LEU A 15 33.32 32.53 -41.42
C LEU A 15 33.17 31.19 -42.15
N THR A 16 34.17 30.74 -42.92
CA THR A 16 34.11 29.43 -43.60
C THR A 16 34.72 28.29 -42.79
N ALA A 17 35.52 28.59 -41.76
CA ALA A 17 36.12 27.56 -40.90
C ALA A 17 35.16 27.06 -39.80
N ALA A 18 34.24 27.90 -39.32
CA ALA A 18 33.27 27.52 -38.29
C ALA A 18 32.16 26.58 -38.83
N ALA A 19 31.80 26.71 -40.11
CA ALA A 19 30.77 25.87 -40.73
C ALA A 19 31.24 24.43 -40.99
N ALA A 20 32.55 24.22 -41.21
CA ALA A 20 33.11 22.89 -41.47
C ALA A 20 33.25 22.02 -40.21
N VAL A 21 33.49 22.62 -39.04
CA VAL A 21 33.64 21.89 -37.77
C VAL A 21 32.29 21.45 -37.20
N VAL A 22 31.23 22.24 -37.38
CA VAL A 22 29.88 21.88 -36.92
C VAL A 22 29.30 20.69 -37.72
N LEU A 23 29.61 20.57 -39.01
CA LEU A 23 29.09 19.47 -39.84
C LEU A 23 29.72 18.11 -39.51
N VAL A 24 30.99 18.07 -39.08
CA VAL A 24 31.68 16.82 -38.71
C VAL A 24 31.18 16.27 -37.36
N VAL A 25 30.81 17.14 -36.42
CA VAL A 25 30.22 16.69 -35.13
C VAL A 25 28.79 16.14 -35.32
N VAL A 26 27.99 16.75 -36.20
CA VAL A 26 26.61 16.27 -36.47
C VAL A 26 26.58 14.94 -37.22
N LEU A 27 27.53 14.68 -38.13
CA LEU A 27 27.61 13.39 -38.84
C LEU A 27 28.24 12.27 -38.01
N ALA A 28 29.09 12.57 -37.03
CA ALA A 28 29.61 11.56 -36.09
C ALA A 28 28.57 11.14 -35.02
N LEU A 29 27.60 12.00 -34.70
CA LEU A 29 26.48 11.65 -33.79
C LEU A 29 25.38 10.81 -34.44
N ALA A 30 25.31 10.77 -35.78
CA ALA A 30 24.30 9.99 -36.50
C ALA A 30 24.69 8.52 -36.74
N LEU A 31 25.94 8.12 -36.47
CA LEU A 31 26.41 6.73 -36.69
C LEU A 31 26.38 5.83 -35.44
N VAL A 32 25.93 6.35 -34.29
CA VAL A 32 25.74 5.55 -33.05
C VAL A 32 24.28 5.05 -32.90
N MET A 33 23.35 5.53 -33.73
CA MET A 33 21.92 5.12 -33.71
C MET A 33 21.61 3.98 -34.69
N GLY A 34 22.50 2.98 -34.80
CA GLY A 34 22.41 1.93 -35.84
C GLY A 34 22.47 0.49 -35.36
N ILE A 35 22.55 0.22 -34.04
CA ILE A 35 22.58 -1.15 -33.50
C ILE A 35 21.89 -1.21 -32.13
N GLY A 36 20.68 -0.65 -32.04
CA GLY A 36 19.76 -1.04 -30.98
C GLY A 36 19.26 -2.44 -31.31
N GLY A 37 19.86 -3.46 -30.70
CA GLY A 37 19.39 -4.83 -30.81
C GLY A 37 17.88 -4.89 -30.60
N ARG A 38 17.24 -5.86 -31.27
CA ARG A 38 15.98 -6.41 -30.79
C ARG A 38 16.25 -6.87 -29.36
N GLY A 39 16.05 -5.98 -28.38
CA GLY A 39 15.79 -6.38 -27.02
C GLY A 39 14.57 -7.26 -27.14
N GLY A 40 14.76 -8.56 -26.95
CA GLY A 40 13.67 -9.35 -26.45
C GLY A 40 13.12 -8.58 -25.24
N SER A 41 11.81 -8.54 -25.11
CA SER A 41 11.24 -8.38 -23.79
C SER A 41 11.78 -9.54 -22.97
N ASP A 42 12.98 -9.39 -22.41
CA ASP A 42 13.31 -9.98 -21.14
C ASP A 42 12.23 -9.41 -20.24
N GLY A 43 11.18 -10.20 -20.03
CA GLY A 43 10.18 -9.89 -19.03
C GLY A 43 10.98 -9.53 -17.79
N ALA A 44 10.76 -8.32 -17.26
CA ALA A 44 11.15 -8.07 -15.89
C ALA A 44 10.61 -9.26 -15.13
N ALA A 45 11.49 -10.11 -14.60
CA ALA A 45 11.06 -11.26 -13.81
C ALA A 45 10.09 -10.67 -12.80
N SER A 46 8.84 -11.14 -12.83
CA SER A 46 7.81 -10.64 -11.93
C SER A 46 8.42 -10.69 -10.53
N THR A 47 8.52 -9.54 -9.87
CA THR A 47 9.00 -9.47 -8.49
C THR A 47 8.04 -10.16 -7.52
N CYS A 48 6.91 -10.63 -8.04
CA CYS A 48 5.90 -11.41 -7.36
C CYS A 48 6.40 -12.82 -7.07
N ALA A 49 6.14 -13.25 -5.84
CA ALA A 49 6.42 -14.58 -5.36
C ALA A 49 5.25 -15.53 -5.65
N ASP A 50 5.40 -16.81 -5.32
CA ASP A 50 4.30 -17.78 -5.40
C ASP A 50 3.15 -17.37 -4.46
N VAL A 51 3.48 -16.72 -3.33
CA VAL A 51 2.52 -16.12 -2.41
C VAL A 51 2.93 -14.70 -2.02
N GLU A 52 1.99 -13.77 -2.09
CA GLU A 52 2.10 -12.44 -1.50
C GLU A 52 1.42 -12.44 -0.13
N PHE A 53 2.20 -12.30 0.94
CA PHE A 53 1.71 -12.22 2.32
C PHE A 53 1.67 -10.76 2.78
N LEU A 54 0.47 -10.23 2.99
CA LEU A 54 0.23 -8.83 3.34
C LEU A 54 -0.13 -8.75 4.82
N GLY A 55 0.67 -8.02 5.62
CA GLY A 55 0.54 -7.98 7.07
C GLY A 55 0.22 -6.58 7.60
N ALA A 56 -0.78 -6.44 8.46
CA ALA A 56 -1.07 -5.22 9.21
C ALA A 56 -0.72 -5.38 10.70
N ALA A 57 0.22 -4.56 11.15
CA ALA A 57 0.66 -4.51 12.54
C ALA A 57 -0.46 -4.11 13.51
N GLY A 58 -0.35 -4.49 14.77
CA GLY A 58 -1.22 -4.01 15.84
C GLY A 58 -0.79 -2.66 16.40
N SER A 59 -1.60 -2.14 17.32
CA SER A 59 -1.36 -0.87 18.01
C SER A 59 0.02 -0.83 18.66
N GLY A 60 0.80 0.22 18.39
CA GLY A 60 2.16 0.45 18.91
C GLY A 60 3.25 -0.37 18.23
N GLN A 61 2.92 -1.30 17.31
CA GLN A 61 3.91 -2.23 16.74
C GLN A 61 4.66 -1.69 15.53
N ARG A 62 4.45 -0.42 15.17
CA ARG A 62 5.21 0.29 14.12
C ARG A 62 5.99 1.49 14.63
N GLU A 63 6.16 1.59 15.94
CA GLU A 63 7.03 2.61 16.53
C GLU A 63 8.48 2.36 16.11
N VAL A 64 9.19 3.45 15.79
CA VAL A 64 10.61 3.38 15.43
C VAL A 64 11.41 3.12 16.70
N ASP A 65 12.25 2.09 16.67
CA ASP A 65 13.16 1.80 17.76
C ASP A 65 14.17 2.94 17.93
N ALA A 66 14.30 3.46 19.16
CA ALA A 66 15.11 4.63 19.44
C ALA A 66 16.63 4.37 19.35
N GLU A 67 17.06 3.11 19.45
CA GLU A 67 18.48 2.74 19.36
C GLU A 67 18.88 2.42 17.92
N THR A 68 18.01 1.74 17.16
CA THR A 68 18.32 1.30 15.79
C THR A 68 17.80 2.23 14.69
N ASP A 69 16.87 3.14 14.99
CA ASP A 69 16.15 3.98 14.01
C ASP A 69 15.43 3.14 12.93
N LEU A 70 14.95 1.95 13.33
CA LEU A 70 14.27 0.98 12.46
C LEU A 70 12.94 0.58 13.07
N ILE A 71 11.99 0.21 12.22
CA ILE A 71 10.76 -0.46 12.63
C ILE A 71 11.06 -1.97 12.72
N GLY A 72 10.71 -2.59 13.85
CA GLY A 72 10.89 -4.02 14.06
C GLY A 72 9.98 -4.88 13.19
N ASP A 73 10.30 -6.18 13.10
CA ASP A 73 9.45 -7.20 12.46
C ASP A 73 9.00 -6.86 11.03
N ASP A 74 9.91 -6.26 10.24
CA ASP A 74 9.64 -5.81 8.85
C ASP A 74 8.39 -4.91 8.72
N GLY A 75 7.97 -4.27 9.81
CA GLY A 75 6.80 -3.41 9.85
C GLY A 75 5.45 -4.13 9.98
N VAL A 76 5.40 -5.47 10.00
CA VAL A 76 4.14 -6.21 10.20
C VAL A 76 3.81 -6.44 11.68
N GLY A 77 4.76 -6.17 12.58
CA GLY A 77 4.61 -6.38 14.02
C GLY A 77 4.75 -7.86 14.41
N SER A 78 5.18 -8.10 15.65
CA SER A 78 5.64 -9.41 16.12
C SER A 78 4.66 -10.56 15.91
N ILE A 79 3.36 -10.35 16.18
CA ILE A 79 2.34 -11.40 16.09
C ILE A 79 2.06 -11.81 14.64
N VAL A 80 2.04 -10.84 13.73
CA VAL A 80 1.88 -11.12 12.29
C VAL A 80 3.18 -11.71 11.74
N ALA A 81 4.35 -11.27 12.21
CA ALA A 81 5.62 -11.87 11.84
C ALA A 81 5.73 -13.34 12.29
N ASP A 82 5.26 -13.69 13.50
CA ASP A 82 5.14 -15.08 13.95
C ASP A 82 4.19 -15.89 13.06
N THR A 83 3.05 -15.29 12.69
CA THR A 83 2.07 -15.92 11.79
C THR A 83 2.68 -16.19 10.41
N TYR A 84 3.43 -15.23 9.86
CA TYR A 84 4.16 -15.36 8.60
C TYR A 84 5.23 -16.46 8.67
N ARG A 85 6.01 -16.51 9.77
CA ARG A 85 7.04 -17.55 9.96
C ARG A 85 6.43 -18.94 9.98
N ASN A 86 5.37 -19.14 10.75
CA ASN A 86 4.66 -20.42 10.80
C ASN A 86 4.08 -20.80 9.44
N PHE A 87 3.47 -19.83 8.74
CA PHE A 87 2.95 -20.04 7.39
C PHE A 87 4.03 -20.50 6.42
N ARG A 88 5.18 -19.81 6.41
CA ARG A 88 6.32 -20.17 5.53
C ARG A 88 6.87 -21.56 5.85
N ASP A 89 6.97 -21.91 7.13
CA ASP A 89 7.50 -23.20 7.57
C ASP A 89 6.58 -24.38 7.16
N ASP A 90 5.29 -24.13 6.90
CA ASP A 90 4.31 -25.10 6.40
C ASP A 90 4.29 -25.25 4.86
N LEU A 91 4.96 -24.36 4.12
CA LEU A 91 5.01 -24.41 2.65
C LEU A 91 6.06 -25.40 2.13
N ALA A 92 5.96 -25.72 0.83
CA ALA A 92 7.00 -26.48 0.13
C ALA A 92 8.34 -25.72 0.19
N GLU A 93 9.46 -26.46 0.27
CA GLU A 93 10.79 -25.87 0.45
C GLU A 93 11.20 -24.88 -0.66
N ASP A 94 10.64 -25.03 -1.87
CA ASP A 94 10.91 -24.19 -3.03
C ASP A 94 9.88 -23.06 -3.23
N ALA A 95 8.83 -23.00 -2.42
CA ALA A 95 7.83 -21.94 -2.50
C ALA A 95 8.41 -20.59 -2.04
N THR A 96 8.22 -19.56 -2.86
CA THR A 96 8.63 -18.20 -2.55
C THR A 96 7.46 -17.42 -1.92
N VAL A 97 7.77 -16.59 -0.91
CA VAL A 97 6.77 -15.73 -0.28
C VAL A 97 7.35 -14.33 -0.08
N ASN A 98 6.66 -13.32 -0.61
CA ASN A 98 6.95 -11.92 -0.32
C ASN A 98 6.15 -11.49 0.92
N LEU A 99 6.83 -10.89 1.91
CA LEU A 99 6.18 -10.23 3.04
C LEU A 99 6.05 -8.74 2.76
N ARG A 100 4.83 -8.22 2.79
CA ARG A 100 4.53 -6.80 2.55
C ARG A 100 3.76 -6.21 3.74
N ALA A 101 4.30 -5.18 4.36
CA ALA A 101 3.65 -4.52 5.47
C ALA A 101 2.65 -3.45 5.00
N VAL A 102 1.51 -3.36 5.69
CA VAL A 102 0.62 -2.22 5.58
C VAL A 102 1.27 -1.04 6.29
N GLU A 103 1.57 -0.01 5.52
CA GLU A 103 2.21 1.21 5.98
C GLU A 103 1.17 2.20 6.53
N TYR A 104 1.04 2.23 7.86
CA TYR A 104 0.11 3.13 8.55
C TYR A 104 0.58 3.45 9.98
N PRO A 105 -0.01 4.44 10.67
CA PRO A 105 0.53 4.92 11.95
C PRO A 105 0.53 3.89 13.09
N ALA A 106 -0.31 2.85 13.02
CA ALA A 106 -0.48 1.83 14.05
C ALA A 106 -0.51 2.40 15.48
N ARG A 107 -1.28 3.46 15.75
CA ARG A 107 -1.21 4.19 17.03
C ARG A 107 -1.50 3.27 18.23
N ALA A 108 -0.69 3.41 19.27
CA ALA A 108 -0.90 2.72 20.54
C ALA A 108 -2.30 2.98 21.12
N VAL A 109 -2.85 2.00 21.83
CA VAL A 109 -4.16 2.15 22.48
C VAL A 109 -4.05 3.23 23.58
N PRO A 110 -4.88 4.28 23.54
CA PRO A 110 -4.86 5.31 24.57
C PRO A 110 -5.15 4.77 25.96
N GLN A 111 -4.48 5.34 26.95
CA GLN A 111 -4.77 5.07 28.36
C GLN A 111 -5.81 6.06 28.89
N GLY A 112 -6.79 5.57 29.64
CA GLY A 112 -7.84 6.42 30.24
C GLY A 112 -8.91 6.88 29.25
N ALA A 113 -9.61 7.97 29.58
CA ALA A 113 -10.82 8.43 28.87
C ALA A 113 -10.59 9.68 28.01
N ASP A 114 -9.34 9.96 27.59
CA ASP A 114 -9.04 11.13 26.76
C ASP A 114 -9.66 10.97 25.36
N ARG A 115 -10.72 11.74 25.12
CA ARG A 115 -11.47 11.68 23.86
C ARG A 115 -10.63 12.01 22.63
N GLN A 116 -9.65 12.90 22.74
CA GLN A 116 -8.80 13.25 21.61
C GLN A 116 -7.89 12.07 21.25
N ALA A 117 -7.23 11.48 22.24
CA ALA A 117 -6.37 10.31 22.02
C ALA A 117 -7.15 9.12 21.43
N TRP A 118 -8.37 8.88 21.92
CA TRP A 118 -9.28 7.89 21.33
C TRP A 118 -9.69 8.22 19.88
N SER A 119 -9.92 9.49 19.56
CA SER A 119 -10.20 9.91 18.19
C SER A 119 -9.00 9.67 17.27
N GLU A 120 -7.79 9.95 17.71
CA GLU A 120 -6.55 9.73 16.95
C GLU A 120 -6.26 8.24 16.75
N PHE A 121 -6.53 7.41 17.76
CA PHE A 121 -6.48 5.96 17.64
C PHE A 121 -7.45 5.43 16.58
N LEU A 122 -8.70 5.89 16.60
CA LEU A 122 -9.70 5.47 15.62
C LEU A 122 -9.38 5.97 14.22
N ALA A 123 -8.82 7.18 14.08
CA ALA A 123 -8.31 7.68 12.81
C ALA A 123 -7.19 6.81 12.26
N SER A 124 -6.26 6.36 13.12
CA SER A 124 -5.21 5.41 12.75
C SER A 124 -5.78 4.09 12.20
N VAL A 125 -6.91 3.59 12.73
CA VAL A 125 -7.58 2.40 12.18
C VAL A 125 -8.06 2.66 10.75
N SER A 126 -8.73 3.80 10.52
CA SER A 126 -9.26 4.15 9.20
C SER A 126 -8.16 4.39 8.17
N GLU A 127 -7.07 5.05 8.56
CA GLU A 127 -5.88 5.19 7.70
C GLU A 127 -5.25 3.83 7.36
N GLY A 128 -5.22 2.91 8.33
CA GLY A 128 -4.78 1.53 8.11
C GLY A 128 -5.65 0.77 7.12
N ALA A 129 -6.97 0.94 7.19
CA ALA A 129 -7.90 0.31 6.24
C ALA A 129 -7.67 0.82 4.80
N ASP A 130 -7.52 2.13 4.64
CA ASP A 130 -7.22 2.73 3.33
C ASP A 130 -5.85 2.26 2.79
N ALA A 131 -4.84 2.18 3.66
CA ALA A 131 -3.51 1.70 3.30
C ALA A 131 -3.52 0.21 2.91
N ALA A 132 -4.24 -0.62 3.66
CA ALA A 132 -4.39 -2.05 3.37
C ALA A 132 -5.10 -2.27 2.04
N LYS A 133 -6.20 -1.54 1.80
CA LYS A 133 -6.94 -1.60 0.53
C LYS A 133 -6.05 -1.23 -0.66
N ARG A 134 -5.27 -0.15 -0.53
CA ARG A 134 -4.30 0.24 -1.56
C ARG A 134 -3.26 -0.85 -1.79
N LEU A 135 -2.60 -1.35 -0.73
CA LEU A 135 -1.58 -2.39 -0.86
C LEU A 135 -2.10 -3.65 -1.55
N ILE A 136 -3.31 -4.11 -1.19
CA ILE A 136 -3.95 -5.25 -1.85
C ILE A 136 -4.20 -4.96 -3.33
N THR A 137 -4.75 -3.79 -3.64
CA THR A 137 -5.08 -3.40 -5.03
C THR A 137 -3.82 -3.26 -5.88
N ASP A 138 -2.78 -2.65 -5.33
CA ASP A 138 -1.48 -2.49 -5.97
C ASP A 138 -0.83 -3.86 -6.20
N THR A 139 -0.87 -4.75 -5.21
CA THR A 139 -0.34 -6.12 -5.34
C THR A 139 -1.08 -6.90 -6.44
N ILE A 140 -2.40 -6.79 -6.53
CA ILE A 140 -3.18 -7.40 -7.63
C ILE A 140 -2.78 -6.78 -8.98
N GLY A 141 -2.60 -5.46 -9.05
CA GLY A 141 -2.17 -4.78 -10.28
C GLY A 141 -0.76 -5.14 -10.73
N GLU A 142 0.16 -5.32 -9.79
CA GLU A 142 1.56 -5.69 -10.01
C GLU A 142 1.72 -7.17 -10.39
N CYS A 143 0.98 -8.06 -9.73
CA CYS A 143 1.15 -9.52 -9.85
C CYS A 143 0.14 -10.20 -10.78
N GLY A 144 -0.90 -9.47 -11.20
CA GLY A 144 -1.88 -9.96 -12.17
C GLY A 144 -2.98 -10.82 -11.56
N GLU A 145 -3.79 -11.42 -12.44
CA GLU A 145 -5.00 -12.15 -12.07
C GLU A 145 -4.73 -13.49 -11.36
N ASP A 146 -3.54 -14.06 -11.56
CA ASP A 146 -3.12 -15.35 -10.97
C ASP A 146 -2.40 -15.19 -9.62
N ALA A 147 -2.33 -13.96 -9.08
CA ALA A 147 -1.68 -13.70 -7.79
C ALA A 147 -2.35 -14.48 -6.65
N THR A 148 -1.55 -15.16 -5.83
CA THR A 148 -2.03 -15.80 -4.59
C THR A 148 -1.71 -14.89 -3.41
N ILE A 149 -2.75 -14.33 -2.81
CA ILE A 149 -2.65 -13.32 -1.75
C ILE A 149 -3.16 -13.91 -0.44
N VAL A 150 -2.34 -13.82 0.61
CA VAL A 150 -2.72 -14.10 2.00
C VAL A 150 -2.65 -12.79 2.76
N VAL A 151 -3.71 -12.47 3.49
CA VAL A 151 -3.75 -11.27 4.34
C VAL A 151 -3.74 -11.65 5.82
N ALA A 152 -3.07 -10.86 6.65
CA ALA A 152 -3.06 -11.04 8.08
C ALA A 152 -3.08 -9.71 8.83
N GLY A 153 -3.69 -9.70 10.00
CA GLY A 153 -3.70 -8.54 10.87
C GLY A 153 -3.89 -8.92 12.34
N TYR A 154 -3.35 -8.09 13.24
CA TYR A 154 -3.52 -8.24 14.68
C TYR A 154 -4.13 -6.98 15.31
N SER A 155 -5.13 -7.15 16.17
CA SER A 155 -5.79 -6.08 16.93
C SER A 155 -6.25 -4.91 16.03
N GLN A 156 -5.62 -3.74 16.12
CA GLN A 156 -5.89 -2.61 15.22
C GLN A 156 -5.61 -2.95 13.74
N GLY A 157 -4.57 -3.72 13.44
CA GLY A 157 -4.27 -4.18 12.09
C GLY A 157 -5.29 -5.19 11.57
N ALA A 158 -5.90 -5.98 12.45
CA ALA A 158 -7.00 -6.87 12.09
C ALA A 158 -8.24 -6.06 11.67
N MET A 159 -8.58 -5.00 12.42
CA MET A 159 -9.64 -4.05 12.07
C MET A 159 -9.37 -3.35 10.72
N ALA A 160 -8.13 -2.93 10.48
CA ALA A 160 -7.72 -2.33 9.21
C ALA A 160 -7.92 -3.30 8.03
N MET A 161 -7.44 -4.54 8.15
CA MET A 161 -7.63 -5.56 7.12
C MET A 161 -9.10 -5.94 6.92
N HIS A 162 -9.88 -6.07 8.00
CA HIS A 162 -11.31 -6.35 7.92
C HIS A 162 -12.01 -5.32 7.04
N ARG A 163 -11.88 -4.03 7.38
CA ARG A 163 -12.52 -2.93 6.64
C ARG A 163 -12.06 -2.86 5.19
N ALA A 164 -10.78 -3.12 4.93
CA ALA A 164 -10.24 -3.16 3.58
C ALA A 164 -10.88 -4.28 2.74
N LEU A 165 -10.99 -5.49 3.29
CA LEU A 165 -11.63 -6.64 2.65
C LEU A 165 -13.12 -6.39 2.40
N GLU A 166 -13.83 -5.82 3.37
CA GLU A 166 -15.24 -5.44 3.22
C GLU A 166 -15.42 -4.43 2.06
N ALA A 167 -14.56 -3.41 1.99
CA ALA A 167 -14.62 -2.37 0.97
C ALA A 167 -14.12 -2.79 -0.42
N LEU A 168 -13.35 -3.88 -0.52
CA LEU A 168 -12.94 -4.48 -1.80
C LEU A 168 -13.99 -5.46 -2.32
N GLY A 169 -14.67 -6.16 -1.41
CA GLY A 169 -15.51 -7.29 -1.74
C GLY A 169 -14.70 -8.53 -2.15
N PRO A 170 -15.38 -9.62 -2.54
CA PRO A 170 -14.72 -10.87 -2.89
C PRO A 170 -13.88 -10.73 -4.17
N THR A 171 -12.68 -11.31 -4.13
CA THR A 171 -11.72 -11.37 -5.23
C THR A 171 -11.13 -12.78 -5.29
N GLY A 172 -10.76 -13.25 -6.49
CA GLY A 172 -10.22 -14.61 -6.67
C GLY A 172 -8.78 -14.76 -6.18
N GLN A 173 -8.07 -13.65 -6.03
CA GLN A 173 -6.65 -13.59 -5.69
C GLN A 173 -6.41 -13.74 -4.18
N ILE A 174 -7.34 -13.30 -3.33
CA ILE A 174 -7.21 -13.43 -1.87
C ILE A 174 -7.72 -14.81 -1.47
N VAL A 175 -6.80 -15.71 -1.11
CA VAL A 175 -7.11 -17.11 -0.82
C VAL A 175 -7.32 -17.39 0.67
N ALA A 176 -6.76 -16.55 1.53
CA ALA A 176 -6.89 -16.69 2.99
C ALA A 176 -6.72 -15.35 3.71
N GLY A 177 -7.37 -15.24 4.87
CA GLY A 177 -7.23 -14.11 5.79
C GLY A 177 -7.11 -14.58 7.23
N VAL A 178 -6.15 -14.04 7.98
CA VAL A 178 -5.93 -14.33 9.41
C VAL A 178 -6.05 -13.05 10.23
N LEU A 179 -7.21 -12.84 10.86
CA LEU A 179 -7.51 -11.64 11.63
C LEU A 179 -7.57 -11.96 13.13
N ILE A 180 -6.50 -11.63 13.86
CA ILE A 180 -6.31 -12.00 15.26
C ILE A 180 -6.72 -10.83 16.16
N GLY A 181 -7.67 -11.05 17.08
CA GLY A 181 -8.13 -10.00 17.98
C GLY A 181 -8.87 -8.88 17.25
N ASP A 182 -9.59 -9.22 16.18
CA ASP A 182 -10.34 -8.27 15.37
C ASP A 182 -11.47 -7.58 16.16
N GLY A 183 -11.31 -6.27 16.35
CA GLY A 183 -12.28 -5.42 17.02
C GLY A 183 -13.52 -5.13 16.18
N ASP A 184 -13.48 -5.30 14.86
CA ASP A 184 -14.62 -5.05 13.97
C ASP A 184 -15.42 -6.31 13.65
N LYS A 185 -14.98 -7.49 14.12
CA LYS A 185 -15.65 -8.78 13.92
C LYS A 185 -17.18 -8.68 14.06
N MET A 186 -17.89 -9.16 13.05
CA MET A 186 -19.34 -9.27 13.03
C MET A 186 -19.79 -10.73 13.16
N ALA A 187 -21.03 -10.95 13.59
CA ALA A 187 -21.57 -12.30 13.80
C ALA A 187 -21.81 -13.07 12.49
N ASP A 188 -21.99 -12.35 11.39
CA ASP A 188 -22.21 -12.86 10.03
C ASP A 188 -20.94 -12.89 9.17
N ASP A 189 -19.79 -12.52 9.73
CA ASP A 189 -18.51 -12.70 9.07
C ASP A 189 -18.33 -14.17 8.69
N ASN A 190 -17.91 -14.41 7.45
CA ASN A 190 -17.59 -15.75 6.96
C ASN A 190 -16.22 -16.21 7.49
N VAL A 191 -16.08 -16.28 8.82
CA VAL A 191 -14.85 -16.65 9.51
C VAL A 191 -14.95 -18.06 10.07
N ARG A 192 -13.91 -18.86 9.85
CA ARG A 192 -13.72 -20.10 10.58
C ARG A 192 -12.96 -19.79 11.86
N GLY A 193 -13.65 -19.80 13.01
CA GLY A 193 -12.97 -19.71 14.29
C GLY A 193 -12.08 -20.93 14.54
N LEU A 194 -10.96 -20.72 15.23
CA LEU A 194 -10.11 -21.79 15.76
C LEU A 194 -10.56 -22.09 17.20
N PRO A 195 -11.37 -23.15 17.43
CA PRO A 195 -12.03 -23.37 18.72
C PRO A 195 -11.04 -23.66 19.85
N GLU A 196 -9.92 -24.30 19.52
CA GLU A 196 -8.84 -24.65 20.44
C GLU A 196 -8.13 -23.43 21.05
N TYR A 197 -8.18 -22.27 20.37
CA TYR A 197 -7.61 -21.01 20.85
C TYR A 197 -8.67 -20.04 21.39
N GLY A 198 -9.89 -20.53 21.66
CA GLY A 198 -10.94 -19.74 22.29
C GLY A 198 -11.52 -18.65 21.39
N THR A 199 -11.61 -18.90 20.07
CA THR A 199 -12.27 -17.96 19.16
C THR A 199 -13.73 -17.80 19.57
N VAL A 200 -14.03 -16.70 20.27
CA VAL A 200 -15.39 -16.36 20.69
C VAL A 200 -16.21 -15.99 19.46
N SER A 201 -17.42 -16.52 19.35
CA SER A 201 -18.39 -16.18 18.30
C SER A 201 -19.06 -14.81 18.53
N SER A 202 -18.58 -14.04 19.50
CA SER A 202 -19.10 -12.71 19.81
C SER A 202 -18.62 -11.68 18.80
N GLU A 203 -19.39 -10.60 18.68
CA GLU A 203 -19.00 -9.40 17.95
C GLU A 203 -17.75 -8.76 18.59
N GLY A 204 -16.95 -8.08 17.77
CA GLY A 204 -15.79 -7.33 18.20
C GLY A 204 -16.17 -6.05 18.97
N ILE A 205 -15.19 -5.50 19.70
CA ILE A 205 -15.40 -4.35 20.60
C ILE A 205 -15.94 -3.10 19.88
N ALA A 206 -15.65 -2.93 18.60
CA ALA A 206 -16.14 -1.81 17.81
C ALA A 206 -17.64 -1.88 17.52
N GLN A 207 -18.23 -3.08 17.50
CA GLN A 207 -19.68 -3.25 17.34
C GLN A 207 -20.40 -2.96 18.66
N VAL A 208 -19.82 -3.40 19.78
CA VAL A 208 -20.29 -3.05 21.13
C VAL A 208 -20.21 -1.53 21.37
N ALA A 209 -19.12 -0.90 20.91
CA ALA A 209 -18.91 0.54 21.01
C ALA A 209 -19.96 1.35 20.22
N LYS A 210 -20.33 0.91 19.02
CA LYS A 210 -21.45 1.49 18.24
C LYS A 210 -22.77 1.38 19.02
N GLY A 211 -23.03 0.23 19.65
CA GLY A 211 -24.23 -0.01 20.47
C GLY A 211 -24.39 0.95 21.66
N VAL A 212 -23.29 1.54 22.15
CA VAL A 212 -23.29 2.53 23.24
C VAL A 212 -23.02 3.97 22.76
N GLY A 213 -23.04 4.22 21.45
CA GLY A 213 -22.94 5.56 20.85
C GLY A 213 -21.53 6.09 20.59
N ILE A 214 -20.49 5.25 20.67
CA ILE A 214 -19.12 5.59 20.27
C ILE A 214 -18.97 5.29 18.78
N ARG A 215 -18.68 6.31 17.96
CA ARG A 215 -18.47 6.16 16.52
C ARG A 215 -17.12 5.51 16.25
N SER A 216 -17.09 4.31 15.67
CA SER A 216 -15.86 3.53 15.38
C SER A 216 -15.01 4.04 14.21
N GLY A 217 -15.18 5.32 13.83
CA GLY A 217 -14.39 5.98 12.78
C GLY A 217 -14.75 5.65 11.33
N GLY A 218 -15.89 4.99 11.08
CA GLY A 218 -16.36 4.61 9.73
C GLY A 218 -17.38 5.55 9.09
N ASP A 219 -17.82 6.62 9.76
CA ASP A 219 -18.87 7.53 9.25
C ASP A 219 -18.31 8.57 8.23
N GLY A 220 -17.41 8.12 7.36
CA GLY A 220 -16.86 8.90 6.25
C GLY A 220 -17.81 9.09 5.06
N CYS A 221 -19.01 8.49 5.08
CA CYS A 221 -20.08 8.89 4.18
C CYS A 221 -20.86 10.03 4.82
N ALA A 222 -20.52 11.26 4.42
CA ALA A 222 -21.27 12.46 4.78
C ALA A 222 -22.78 12.24 4.55
N ALA A 223 -23.56 12.26 5.63
CA ALA A 223 -25.00 12.27 5.58
C ALA A 223 -25.45 13.61 4.97
N ALA A 224 -25.77 13.59 3.67
CA ALA A 224 -26.57 14.64 3.08
C ALA A 224 -27.99 14.52 3.65
N GLY A 225 -28.38 15.49 4.48
CA GLY A 225 -29.67 15.51 5.15
C GLY A 225 -30.86 15.47 4.19
N GLY A 226 -31.87 14.71 4.58
CA GLY A 226 -33.18 14.69 3.93
C GLY A 226 -34.18 13.92 4.79
N VAL A 227 -35.16 14.65 5.33
CA VAL A 227 -36.25 14.13 6.18
C VAL A 227 -37.10 13.14 5.39
N GLY A 228 -37.19 11.87 5.83
CA GLY A 228 -38.14 10.92 5.25
C GLY A 228 -37.86 9.45 5.54
N VAL A 229 -38.61 8.91 6.49
CA VAL A 229 -38.96 7.51 6.77
C VAL A 229 -38.48 6.43 5.78
N GLY A 230 -37.67 5.48 6.28
CA GLY A 230 -37.63 4.09 5.80
C GLY A 230 -36.48 3.71 4.85
N HIS A 231 -35.70 2.71 5.27
CA HIS A 231 -34.65 1.97 4.55
C HIS A 231 -33.32 2.68 4.30
N TYR A 232 -32.33 2.39 5.15
CA TYR A 232 -30.92 2.62 4.85
C TYR A 232 -30.29 1.34 4.31
N ARG A 233 -30.11 1.30 2.99
CA ARG A 233 -29.18 0.40 2.30
C ARG A 233 -27.93 1.25 2.06
N CYS A 234 -26.78 0.89 2.64
CA CYS A 234 -25.51 1.40 2.13
C CYS A 234 -25.18 0.61 0.86
N LEU A 235 -24.97 1.33 -0.24
CA LEU A 235 -24.52 0.81 -1.53
C LEU A 235 -23.16 1.44 -1.80
N CYS A 236 -22.18 0.56 -2.04
CA CYS A 236 -20.81 0.76 -2.52
C CYS A 236 -19.80 1.34 -1.52
#